data_AF-A0AAP5TAL8-F1
#
_entry.id   AF-A0AAP5TAL8-F1
#
_cell.length_a   1.000
_cell.length_b   1.000
_cell.length_c   1.000
_cell.angle_alpha   90.00
_cell.angle_beta   90.00
_cell.angle_gamma   90.00
#
_symmetry.space_group_name_H-M   'P 1'
#
loop_
_entity.id
_entity.type
_entity.pdbx_description
1 polymer ?
#
loop_
_entity_poly.entity_id
_entity_poly.type
_entity_poly.pdbx_seq_one_letter_code
_entity_poly.pdbx_strand_id
1 'polypeptide(L)' 'PEPADQQGHRRRRGARGGRPVSLDAAAYKGRNVIERQYAHLKQWRGLATRYDKYAIIYRAAVVLNAVIAWSKRLSDMP' A
#
# COMPACT_ATOMS: atom_id res chain seq x y z
N PRO A 1 -5.72 -5.07 17.14
CA PRO A 1 -6.86 -5.06 18.09
C PRO A 1 -8.17 -4.79 17.34
N GLU A 2 -9.12 -5.73 17.41
CA GLU A 2 -10.43 -5.61 16.76
C GLU A 2 -11.40 -4.85 17.69
N PRO A 3 -12.11 -3.82 17.20
CA PRO A 3 -13.16 -3.13 17.95
C PRO A 3 -14.23 -4.09 18.50
N ALA A 4 -14.77 -3.80 19.70
CA ALA A 4 -15.63 -4.72 20.45
C ALA A 4 -16.97 -5.03 19.74
N ASP A 5 -17.52 -4.04 19.03
CA ASP A 5 -18.69 -4.19 18.16
C ASP A 5 -18.45 -5.23 17.06
N GLN A 6 -17.30 -5.15 16.39
CA GLN A 6 -16.91 -6.08 15.31
C GLN A 6 -16.75 -7.52 15.82
N GLN A 7 -16.21 -7.70 17.03
CA GLN A 7 -16.13 -9.02 17.67
C GLN A 7 -17.52 -9.63 17.89
N GLY A 8 -18.49 -8.83 18.33
CA GLY A 8 -19.88 -9.25 18.54
C GLY A 8 -20.60 -9.60 17.22
N HIS A 9 -20.41 -8.78 16.17
CA HIS A 9 -20.91 -9.08 14.83
C HIS A 9 -20.31 -10.38 14.25
N ARG A 10 -19.01 -10.61 14.45
CA ARG A 10 -18.36 -11.85 14.03
C ARG A 10 -18.92 -13.05 14.78
N ARG A 11 -19.03 -12.98 16.12
CA ARG A 11 -19.60 -14.06 16.94
C ARG A 11 -21.02 -14.42 16.48
N ARG A 12 -21.85 -13.42 16.17
CA ARG A 12 -23.21 -13.63 15.63
C ARG A 12 -23.23 -14.34 14.28
N ARG A 13 -22.20 -14.19 13.45
CA ARG A 13 -22.10 -14.88 12.14
C ARG A 13 -21.59 -16.33 12.25
N GLY A 14 -21.15 -16.78 13.42
CA GLY A 14 -20.66 -18.15 13.64
C GLY A 14 -19.54 -18.52 12.66
N ALA A 15 -19.66 -19.67 11.99
CA ALA A 15 -18.69 -20.14 11.01
C ALA A 15 -18.50 -19.20 9.80
N ARG A 16 -19.49 -18.36 9.47
CA ARG A 16 -19.38 -17.33 8.43
C ARG A 16 -18.68 -16.05 8.90
N GLY A 17 -18.30 -15.99 10.18
CA GLY A 17 -17.65 -14.83 10.79
C GLY A 17 -16.19 -14.64 10.37
N GLY A 18 -15.51 -15.69 9.92
CA GLY A 18 -14.11 -15.64 9.52
C GLY A 18 -13.12 -15.49 10.68
N ARG A 19 -11.83 -15.41 10.34
CA ARG A 19 -10.72 -15.34 11.30
C ARG A 19 -10.66 -13.96 11.98
N PRO A 20 -10.35 -13.89 13.28
CA PRO A 20 -10.03 -12.64 13.95
C PRO A 20 -8.92 -11.84 13.29
N VAL A 21 -9.10 -10.53 13.21
CA VAL A 21 -8.08 -9.60 12.72
C VAL A 21 -6.97 -9.50 13.77
N SER A 22 -5.81 -10.06 13.47
CA SER A 22 -4.58 -9.84 14.25
C SER A 22 -3.83 -8.65 13.68
N LEU A 23 -3.42 -7.71 14.55
CA LEU A 23 -2.50 -6.63 14.19
C LEU A 23 -1.12 -6.98 14.74
N ASP A 24 -0.15 -7.17 13.86
CA ASP A 24 1.26 -7.15 14.26
C ASP A 24 1.70 -5.68 14.41
N ALA A 25 1.80 -5.22 15.65
CA ALA A 25 2.21 -3.85 15.94
C ALA A 25 3.65 -3.55 15.53
N ALA A 26 4.54 -4.55 15.55
CA ALA A 26 5.93 -4.37 15.15
C ALA A 26 6.03 -4.18 13.63
N ALA A 27 5.36 -5.03 12.85
CA ALA A 27 5.27 -4.86 11.40
C ALA A 27 4.55 -3.56 11.02
N TYR A 28 3.48 -3.20 11.75
CA TYR A 28 2.68 -2.02 11.44
C TYR A 28 3.43 -0.69 11.64
N LYS A 29 4.46 -0.65 12.50
CA LYS A 29 5.35 0.54 12.62
C LYS A 29 6.01 0.90 11.28
N GLY A 30 6.22 -0.07 10.38
CA GLY A 30 6.80 0.15 9.05
C GLY A 30 5.85 0.82 8.03
N ARG A 31 4.57 1.01 8.36
CA ARG A 31 3.55 1.52 7.43
C ARG A 31 3.93 2.86 6.78
N ASN A 32 4.52 3.78 7.55
CA ASN A 32 4.90 5.11 7.08
C ASN A 32 5.88 5.07 5.88
N VAL A 33 6.74 4.03 5.78
CA VAL A 33 7.65 3.86 4.65
C VAL A 33 6.87 3.65 3.34
N ILE A 34 5.86 2.78 3.39
CA ILE A 34 5.00 2.49 2.24
C ILE A 34 4.15 3.71 1.87
N GLU A 35 3.59 4.40 2.86
CA GLU A 35 2.77 5.59 2.64
C GLU A 35 3.54 6.72 1.96
N ARG A 36 4.77 7.00 2.44
CA ARG A 36 5.66 7.98 1.82
C ARG A 36 6.00 7.60 0.39
N GLN A 37 6.30 6.33 0.13
CA GLN A 37 6.63 5.88 -1.23
C GLN A 37 5.42 6.00 -2.16
N TYR A 38 4.21 5.71 -1.68
CA TYR A 38 2.98 5.86 -2.46
C TYR A 38 2.64 7.35 -2.72
N ALA A 39 2.88 8.23 -1.74
CA ALA A 39 2.75 9.67 -1.92
C ALA A 39 3.76 10.21 -2.96
N HIS A 40 5.00 9.71 -2.96
CA HIS A 40 6.00 10.04 -3.97
C HIS A 40 5.59 9.54 -5.37
N LEU A 41 5.08 8.31 -5.48
CA LEU A 41 4.57 7.78 -6.74
C LEU A 41 3.44 8.65 -7.31
N LYS A 42 2.56 9.16 -6.44
CA LYS A 42 1.46 10.06 -6.82
C LYS A 42 1.88 11.47 -7.21
N GLN A 43 3.16 11.85 -7.05
CA GLN A 43 3.66 13.09 -7.66
C GLN A 43 3.58 13.02 -9.21
N TRP A 44 3.62 11.81 -9.76
CA TRP A 44 3.38 11.59 -11.19
C TRP A 44 1.88 11.60 -11.45
N ARG A 45 1.40 12.73 -11.99
CA ARG A 45 -0.04 12.99 -12.16
C ARG A 45 -0.75 11.90 -12.98
N GLY A 46 -0.11 11.35 -14.00
CA GLY A 46 -0.65 10.21 -14.78
C GLY A 46 -0.88 8.95 -13.94
N LEU A 47 0.05 8.61 -13.04
CA LEU A 47 -0.09 7.48 -12.12
C LEU A 47 -1.15 7.75 -11.04
N ALA A 48 -1.25 8.99 -10.56
CA ALA A 48 -2.21 9.38 -9.53
C ALA A 48 -3.65 9.31 -10.02
N THR A 49 -3.91 9.75 -11.26
CA THR A 49 -5.26 9.78 -11.84
C THR A 49 -5.63 8.48 -12.54
N ARG A 50 -4.66 7.66 -12.93
CA ARG A 50 -4.86 6.39 -13.66
C ARG A 50 -5.67 6.56 -14.96
N TYR A 51 -5.37 7.62 -15.72
CA TYR A 51 -6.03 7.85 -17.02
C TYR A 51 -5.42 7.04 -18.17
N ASP A 52 -4.39 6.23 -17.91
CA ASP A 52 -3.80 5.35 -18.91
C ASP A 52 -4.84 4.33 -19.40
N LYS A 53 -5.12 4.36 -20.71
CA LYS A 53 -6.09 3.45 -21.36
C LYS A 53 -5.70 1.97 -21.25
N TYR A 54 -4.41 1.68 -21.25
CA TYR A 54 -3.90 0.31 -21.25
C TYR A 54 -3.13 0.00 -19.97
N ALA A 55 -3.40 -1.16 -19.39
CA ALA A 55 -2.74 -1.65 -18.18
C ALA A 55 -1.21 -1.75 -18.35
N ILE A 56 -0.73 -2.06 -19.57
CA ILE A 56 0.72 -2.14 -19.84
C ILE A 56 1.41 -0.78 -19.71
N ILE A 57 0.75 0.31 -20.15
CA ILE A 57 1.29 1.67 -20.07
C ILE A 57 1.33 2.12 -18.62
N TYR A 58 0.25 1.90 -17.88
CA TYR A 58 0.21 2.17 -16.44
C TYR A 58 1.32 1.43 -15.69
N ARG A 59 1.49 0.12 -15.98
CA ARG A 59 2.54 -0.70 -15.36
C ARG A 59 3.93 -0.20 -15.74
N ALA A 60 4.17 0.16 -17.00
CA ALA A 60 5.46 0.69 -17.43
C ALA A 60 5.80 1.99 -16.69
N ALA A 61 4.85 2.90 -16.51
CA ALA A 61 5.02 4.13 -15.75
C ALA A 61 5.34 3.86 -14.27
N VAL A 62 4.69 2.87 -13.63
CA VAL A 62 5.00 2.46 -12.24
C VAL A 62 6.43 1.92 -12.14
N VAL A 63 6.83 1.04 -13.06
CA VAL A 63 8.19 0.47 -13.08
C VAL A 63 9.23 1.57 -13.31
N LEU A 64 8.98 2.48 -14.26
CA LEU A 64 9.87 3.61 -14.52
C LEU A 64 10.04 4.50 -13.28
N ASN A 65 8.95 4.82 -12.59
CA ASN A 65 9.01 5.59 -11.34
C ASN A 65 9.88 4.89 -10.28
N ALA A 66 9.74 3.56 -10.14
CA ALA A 66 10.53 2.77 -9.20
C ALA A 66 12.02 2.77 -9.58
N VAL A 67 12.36 2.63 -10.87
CA VAL A 67 13.74 2.70 -11.35
C VAL A 67 14.36 4.06 -11.04
N ILE A 68 13.66 5.16 -11.35
CA ILE A 68 14.13 6.52 -11.06
C ILE A 68 14.36 6.72 -9.56
N ALA A 69 13.41 6.30 -8.72
CA ALA A 69 13.54 6.41 -7.27
C ALA A 69 14.75 5.64 -6.73
N TRP A 70 15.00 4.44 -7.27
CA TRP A 70 16.13 3.61 -6.89
C TRP A 70 17.47 4.20 -7.35
N SER A 71 17.55 4.67 -8.61
CA SER A 71 18.76 5.29 -9.15
C SER A 71 19.16 6.55 -8.39
N LYS A 72 18.19 7.40 -8.01
CA LYS A 72 18.47 8.58 -7.16
C LYS A 72 19.07 8.18 -5.82
N ARG A 73 18.46 7.19 -5.15
CA ARG A 73 18.98 6.67 -3.88
C ARG A 73 20.42 6.17 -4.00
N LEU A 74 20.77 5.48 -5.08
CA LEU A 74 22.14 5.02 -5.32
C LEU A 74 23.10 6.19 -5.59
N SER A 75 22.65 7.22 -6.29
CA SER A 75 23.45 8.40 -6.60
C SER A 75 23.71 9.29 -5.38
N ASP A 76 22.77 9.31 -4.43
CA ASP A 76 22.83 10.13 -3.21
C ASP A 76 23.58 9.44 -2.05
N MET A 77 24.04 8.19 -2.25
CA MET A 77 24.92 7.49 -1.31
C MET A 77 26.38 7.88 -1.59
N PRO A 78 27.16 8.29 -0.57
CA PRO A 78 28.57 8.65 -0.74
C PRO A 78 29.44 7.44 -1.11
#